data_AF-A0A543JJM4-F1
#
_entry.id   AF-A0A543JJM4-F1
#
_cell.length_a   1.000
_cell.length_b   1.000
_cell.length_c   1.000
_cell.angle_alpha   90.00
_cell.angle_beta   90.00
_cell.angle_gamma   90.00
#
_symmetry.space_group_name_H-M   'P 1'
#
loop_
_entity.id
_entity.type
_entity.pdbx_description
1 polymer ?
#
loop_
_entity_poly.entity_id
_entity_poly.type
_entity_poly.pdbx_seq_one_letter_code
_entity_poly.pdbx_strand_id
1 'polypeptide(L)'
;MLCTVGRPLPLATWLAVPLLFSIAVLGLTGVGGLLLGAPGSLTLSSPVFGAGVAVGVATSSSVLWTARWQRAWLRWPYLVAVLTLGVLLHGVRVPVVAVVGVGVPVTVLLVTGYFLERRRTAALAEAGLASAAPPC
;
A
#
# COMPACT_ATOMS: atom_id res chain seq x y z
N MET A 1 -13.40 18.93 13.33
CA MET A 1 -12.26 18.46 12.51
C MET A 1 -11.56 17.38 13.31
N LEU A 2 -11.49 16.16 12.78
CA LEU A 2 -10.75 15.08 13.42
C LEU A 2 -9.27 15.41 13.29
N CYS A 3 -8.65 15.96 14.35
CA CYS A 3 -7.21 16.06 14.47
C CYS A 3 -6.63 14.66 14.66
N THR A 4 -6.71 13.84 13.60
CA THR A 4 -5.93 12.63 13.51
C THR A 4 -4.50 13.11 13.38
N VAL A 5 -3.74 13.09 14.47
CA VAL A 5 -2.28 13.17 14.43
C VAL A 5 -1.79 11.87 13.80
N GLY A 6 -2.09 11.71 12.51
CA GLY A 6 -1.51 10.67 11.69
C GLY A 6 -0.05 11.03 11.55
N ARG A 7 0.83 10.18 12.09
CA ARG A 7 2.26 10.36 11.90
C ARG A 7 2.50 10.46 10.40
N PRO A 8 3.16 11.52 9.93
CA PRO A 8 3.31 11.72 8.50
C PRO A 8 4.03 10.52 7.87
N LEU A 9 3.51 10.08 6.73
CA LEU A 9 4.09 8.96 6.01
C LEU A 9 5.48 9.34 5.48
N PRO A 10 6.51 8.51 5.71
CA PRO A 10 7.80 8.69 5.05
C PRO A 10 7.62 8.57 3.53
N LEU A 11 8.33 9.39 2.78
CA LEU A 11 8.27 9.40 1.31
C LEU A 11 8.60 8.02 0.72
N ALA A 12 9.60 7.32 1.28
CA ALA A 12 9.96 5.97 0.86
C ALA A 12 8.82 4.95 1.04
N THR A 13 8.10 5.04 2.16
CA THR A 13 6.93 4.20 2.42
C THR A 13 5.81 4.49 1.44
N TRP A 14 5.54 5.77 1.16
CA TRP A 14 4.53 6.17 0.18
C TRP A 14 4.84 5.67 -1.24
N LEU A 15 6.11 5.73 -1.66
CA LEU A 15 6.52 5.15 -2.94
C LEU A 15 6.24 3.64 -2.97
N ALA A 16 6.48 2.91 -1.88
CA ALA A 16 6.21 1.48 -1.85
C ALA A 16 4.70 1.13 -1.88
N VAL A 17 3.81 2.01 -1.41
CA VAL A 17 2.37 1.71 -1.23
C VAL A 17 1.68 1.15 -2.48
N PRO A 18 1.75 1.78 -3.68
CA PRO A 18 1.10 1.25 -4.87
C PRO A 18 1.56 -0.17 -5.26
N LEU A 19 2.85 -0.44 -5.07
CA LEU A 19 3.46 -1.73 -5.39
C LEU A 19 3.10 -2.78 -4.34
N LEU A 20 3.22 -2.46 -3.05
CA LEU A 20 2.86 -3.35 -1.95
C LEU A 20 1.38 -3.75 -2.02
N PHE A 21 0.49 -2.79 -2.34
CA PHE A 21 -0.92 -3.06 -2.56
C PHE A 21 -1.13 -4.04 -3.72
N SER A 22 -0.53 -3.75 -4.88
CA SER A 22 -0.68 -4.59 -6.07
C SER A 22 -0.17 -6.01 -5.84
N ILE A 23 0.99 -6.14 -5.18
CA ILE A 23 1.60 -7.43 -4.83
C ILE A 23 0.73 -8.21 -3.84
N ALA A 24 0.17 -7.55 -2.82
CA ALA A 24 -0.72 -8.19 -1.86
C ALA A 24 -2.00 -8.70 -2.54
N VAL A 25 -2.63 -7.87 -3.38
CA VAL A 25 -3.84 -8.25 -4.13
C VAL A 25 -3.57 -9.43 -5.07
N LEU A 26 -2.47 -9.38 -5.82
CA LEU A 26 -2.07 -10.48 -6.71
C LEU A 26 -1.79 -11.76 -5.92
N GLY A 27 -1.07 -11.66 -4.80
CA GLY A 27 -0.79 -12.75 -3.89
C GLY A 27 -2.06 -13.43 -3.39
N LEU A 28 -2.98 -12.64 -2.86
CA LEU A 28 -4.25 -13.14 -2.32
C LEU A 28 -5.13 -13.74 -3.43
N THR A 29 -5.11 -13.15 -4.62
CA THR A 29 -5.78 -13.71 -5.81
C THR A 29 -5.17 -15.06 -6.20
N GLY A 30 -3.84 -15.20 -6.11
CA GLY A 30 -3.14 -16.46 -6.35
C GLY A 30 -3.47 -17.53 -5.32
N VAL A 31 -3.52 -17.17 -4.04
CA VAL A 31 -3.97 -18.07 -2.98
C VAL A 31 -5.41 -18.51 -3.23
N GLY A 32 -6.32 -17.58 -3.54
CA GLY A 32 -7.70 -17.89 -3.89
C GLY A 32 -7.80 -18.83 -5.10
N GLY A 33 -7.01 -18.59 -6.14
CA GLY A 33 -6.91 -19.47 -7.29
C GLY A 33 -6.46 -20.89 -6.94
N LEU A 34 -5.42 -21.04 -6.12
CA LEU A 34 -4.97 -22.36 -5.66
C LEU A 34 -6.04 -23.09 -4.86
N LEU A 35 -6.72 -22.39 -3.95
CA LEU A 35 -7.79 -22.96 -3.12
C LEU A 35 -8.99 -23.42 -3.96
N LEU A 36 -9.23 -22.77 -5.10
CA LEU A 36 -10.30 -23.10 -6.04
C LEU A 36 -9.87 -24.08 -7.15
N GLY A 37 -8.62 -24.57 -7.13
CA GLY A 37 -8.11 -25.50 -8.15
C GLY A 37 -7.84 -24.88 -9.52
N ALA A 38 -7.61 -23.55 -9.58
CA ALA A 38 -7.32 -22.82 -10.81
C ALA A 38 -5.94 -23.21 -11.41
N PRO A 39 -5.74 -23.00 -12.73
CA PRO A 39 -4.46 -23.31 -13.39
C PRO A 39 -3.27 -22.58 -12.76
N GLY A 40 -2.08 -23.18 -12.83
CA GLY A 40 -0.85 -22.70 -12.17
C GLY A 40 -0.25 -21.38 -12.66
N SER A 41 -0.99 -20.61 -13.48
CA SER A 41 -0.57 -19.29 -13.98
C SER A 41 -1.67 -18.25 -13.78
N LEU A 42 -1.28 -17.06 -13.31
CA LEU A 42 -2.14 -15.89 -13.20
C LEU A 42 -1.81 -14.88 -14.29
N THR A 43 -2.83 -14.30 -14.92
CA THR A 43 -2.68 -13.17 -15.83
C THR A 43 -2.63 -11.87 -15.04
N LEU A 44 -1.60 -11.07 -15.26
CA LEU A 44 -1.51 -9.73 -14.68
C LEU A 44 -2.61 -8.82 -15.25
N SER A 45 -3.33 -8.19 -14.33
CA SER A 45 -4.51 -7.36 -14.64
C SER A 45 -4.16 -5.89 -14.44
N SER A 46 -4.22 -5.10 -15.52
CA SER A 46 -4.00 -3.64 -15.48
C SER A 46 -4.89 -2.93 -14.44
N PRO A 47 -6.17 -3.32 -14.24
CA PRO A 47 -6.99 -2.80 -13.14
C PRO A 47 -6.35 -2.84 -11.75
N VAL A 48 -5.55 -3.88 -11.43
CA VAL A 48 -4.91 -4.01 -10.10
C VAL A 48 -3.87 -2.91 -9.89
N PHE A 49 -3.07 -2.62 -10.92
CA PHE A 49 -2.10 -1.53 -10.88
C PHE A 49 -2.79 -0.16 -10.86
N GLY A 50 -3.88 0.01 -11.60
CA GLY A 50 -4.71 1.22 -11.54
C GLY A 50 -5.27 1.48 -10.14
N ALA A 51 -5.73 0.44 -9.45
CA ALA A 51 -6.15 0.54 -8.05
C ALA A 51 -4.98 0.90 -7.13
N GLY A 52 -3.80 0.31 -7.32
CA GLY A 52 -2.59 0.69 -6.58
C GLY A 52 -2.22 2.18 -6.75
N VAL A 53 -2.35 2.72 -7.97
CA VAL A 53 -2.17 4.14 -8.25
C VAL A 53 -3.21 4.99 -7.53
N ALA A 54 -4.48 4.60 -7.53
CA ALA A 54 -5.53 5.31 -6.81
C ALA A 54 -5.26 5.35 -5.29
N VAL A 55 -4.80 4.24 -4.70
CA VAL A 55 -4.35 4.19 -3.30
C VAL A 55 -3.17 5.14 -3.06
N GLY A 56 -2.20 5.19 -3.98
CA GLY A 56 -1.09 6.15 -3.95
C GLY A 56 -1.54 7.61 -3.99
N VAL A 57 -2.52 7.94 -4.83
CA VAL A 57 -3.14 9.28 -4.87
C VAL A 57 -3.84 9.60 -3.55
N ALA A 58 -4.66 8.68 -3.03
CA ALA A 58 -5.43 8.88 -1.80
C ALA A 58 -4.51 9.08 -0.58
N THR A 59 -3.38 8.37 -0.53
CA THR A 59 -2.38 8.46 0.54
C THR A 59 -1.38 9.60 0.36
N SER A 60 -1.37 10.29 -0.79
CA SER A 60 -0.40 11.36 -1.07
C SER A 60 -0.54 12.58 -0.14
N SER A 61 -1.71 12.80 0.44
CA SER A 61 -1.98 13.92 1.35
C SER A 61 -1.36 13.73 2.74
N SER A 62 -1.05 12.49 3.15
CA SER A 62 -0.45 12.18 4.45
C SER A 62 1.08 12.14 4.44
N VAL A 63 1.71 12.40 3.28
CA VAL A 63 3.17 12.38 3.10
C VAL A 63 3.80 13.71 3.54
N LEU A 64 4.92 13.65 4.26
CA LEU A 64 5.79 14.80 4.48
C LEU A 64 6.56 15.13 3.20
N TRP A 65 6.07 16.11 2.46
CA TRP A 65 6.79 16.70 1.33
C TRP A 65 7.75 17.77 1.86
N THR A 66 9.05 17.65 1.58
CA THR A 66 10.02 18.68 1.99
C THR A 66 9.92 19.93 1.12
N ALA A 67 9.46 19.79 -0.13
CA ALA A 67 9.18 20.92 -1.02
C ALA A 67 7.87 20.73 -1.81
N ARG A 68 7.15 21.83 -2.07
CA ARG A 68 5.91 21.82 -2.89
C ARG A 68 6.15 21.33 -4.32
N TRP A 69 7.33 21.60 -4.88
CA TRP A 69 7.70 21.15 -6.22
C TRP A 69 7.80 19.61 -6.30
N GLN A 70 8.36 18.95 -5.28
CA GLN A 70 8.43 17.49 -5.23
C GLN A 70 7.04 16.85 -5.27
N ARG A 71 6.05 17.48 -4.64
CA ARG A 71 4.66 16.99 -4.65
C ARG A 71 4.05 16.96 -6.05
N ALA A 72 4.46 17.83 -6.96
CA ALA A 72 3.99 17.80 -8.34
C ALA A 72 4.91 16.96 -9.23
N TRP A 73 6.22 17.19 -9.15
CA TRP A 73 7.22 16.61 -10.05
C TRP A 73 7.68 15.21 -9.71
N LEU A 74 7.56 14.77 -8.46
CA LEU A 74 7.85 13.38 -8.12
C LEU A 74 6.57 12.54 -8.17
N ARG A 75 5.46 13.10 -7.67
CA ARG A 75 4.19 12.36 -7.55
C ARG A 75 3.64 11.91 -8.89
N TRP A 76 3.46 12.84 -9.82
CA TRP A 76 2.78 12.53 -11.07
C TRP A 76 3.62 11.62 -11.97
N PRO A 77 4.93 11.88 -12.20
CA PRO A 77 5.74 10.98 -13.00
C PRO A 77 5.84 9.59 -12.40
N TYR A 78 5.96 9.47 -11.07
CA TYR A 78 5.98 8.18 -10.40
C TYR A 78 4.68 7.39 -10.61
N LEU A 79 3.53 8.01 -10.36
CA LEU A 79 2.24 7.33 -10.51
C LEU A 79 1.94 6.98 -11.97
N VAL A 80 2.32 7.85 -12.91
CA VAL A 80 2.25 7.56 -14.35
C VAL A 80 3.16 6.38 -14.68
N ALA A 81 4.39 6.34 -14.18
CA ALA A 81 5.30 5.21 -14.39
C ALA A 81 4.71 3.88 -13.89
N VAL A 82 4.15 3.86 -12.67
CA VAL A 82 3.48 2.68 -12.10
C VAL A 82 2.28 2.25 -12.96
N LEU A 83 1.46 3.21 -13.41
CA LEU A 83 0.33 2.91 -14.28
C LEU A 83 0.78 2.35 -15.62
N THR A 84 1.77 2.97 -16.27
CA THR A 84 2.32 2.50 -17.54
C THR A 84 2.93 1.11 -17.40
N LEU A 85 3.60 0.81 -16.29
CA LEU A 85 4.11 -0.52 -16.00
C LEU A 85 2.96 -1.54 -15.89
N GLY A 86 1.88 -1.19 -15.21
CA GLY A 86 0.69 -2.04 -15.12
C GLY A 86 0.02 -2.32 -16.46
N VAL A 87 0.00 -1.33 -17.35
CA VAL A 87 -0.50 -1.48 -18.73
C VAL A 87 0.42 -2.36 -19.56
N LEU A 88 1.73 -2.13 -19.49
CA LEU A 88 2.75 -2.92 -20.20
C LEU A 88 2.75 -4.40 -19.78
N LEU A 89 2.53 -4.65 -18.50
CA LEU A 89 2.47 -6.01 -17.95
C LEU A 89 1.10 -6.68 -18.14
N HIS A 90 0.11 -5.99 -18.69
CA HIS A 90 -1.22 -6.54 -18.83
C HIS A 90 -1.23 -7.79 -19.71
N GLY A 91 -1.90 -8.84 -19.24
CA GLY A 91 -1.99 -10.12 -19.95
C GLY A 91 -0.76 -11.01 -19.83
N VAL A 92 0.34 -10.52 -19.23
CA VAL A 92 1.52 -11.36 -18.92
C VAL A 92 1.11 -12.44 -17.92
N ARG A 93 1.44 -13.69 -18.25
CA ARG A 93 1.20 -14.84 -17.38
C ARG A 93 2.38 -15.04 -16.45
N VAL A 94 2.11 -15.06 -15.16
CA VAL A 94 3.11 -15.23 -14.11
C VAL A 94 2.78 -16.52 -13.35
N PRO A 95 3.76 -17.36 -13.02
CA PRO A 95 3.52 -18.57 -12.25
C PRO A 95 2.92 -18.22 -10.89
N VAL A 96 1.85 -18.91 -10.51
CA VAL A 96 1.11 -18.68 -9.26
C VAL A 96 2.03 -18.79 -8.05
N VAL A 97 2.98 -19.74 -8.09
CA VAL A 97 3.97 -19.94 -7.01
C VAL A 97 4.81 -18.68 -6.78
N ALA A 98 5.22 -17.96 -7.83
CA ALA A 98 5.97 -16.71 -7.67
C ALA A 98 5.10 -15.60 -7.08
N VAL A 99 3.86 -15.47 -7.55
CA VAL A 99 2.92 -14.46 -7.09
C VAL A 99 2.54 -14.68 -5.61
N VAL A 100 2.24 -15.93 -5.24
CA VAL A 100 1.93 -16.31 -3.85
C VAL A 100 3.17 -16.18 -2.97
N GLY A 101 4.33 -16.64 -3.45
CA GLY A 101 5.59 -16.61 -2.72
C GLY A 101 6.05 -15.19 -2.34
N VAL A 102 5.72 -14.18 -3.15
CA VAL A 102 6.02 -12.77 -2.82
C VAL A 102 4.82 -12.09 -2.14
N GLY A 103 3.60 -12.36 -2.61
CA GLY A 103 2.40 -11.67 -2.15
C GLY A 103 1.96 -12.04 -0.73
N VAL A 104 2.16 -13.29 -0.30
CA VAL A 104 1.85 -13.71 1.08
C VAL A 104 2.76 -12.99 2.09
N PRO A 105 4.10 -13.01 1.96
CA PRO A 105 4.98 -12.24 2.85
C PRO A 105 4.64 -10.75 2.91
N VAL A 106 4.33 -10.13 1.76
CA VAL A 106 3.94 -8.72 1.72
C VAL A 106 2.64 -8.47 2.47
N THR A 107 1.65 -9.36 2.31
CA THR A 107 0.37 -9.27 3.03
C THR A 107 0.59 -9.42 4.53
N VAL A 108 1.39 -10.41 4.96
CA VAL A 108 1.74 -10.61 6.37
C VAL A 108 2.46 -9.40 6.95
N LEU A 109 3.39 -8.81 6.19
CA LEU A 109 4.12 -7.61 6.59
C LEU A 109 3.15 -6.42 6.80
N LEU A 110 2.25 -6.18 5.84
CA LEU A 110 1.26 -5.11 5.94
C LEU A 110 0.30 -5.30 7.12
N VAL A 111 -0.19 -6.51 7.31
CA VAL A 111 -1.10 -6.86 8.42
C VAL A 111 -0.39 -6.70 9.76
N THR A 112 0.82 -7.26 9.91
CA THR A 112 1.62 -7.13 11.13
C THR A 112 1.93 -5.67 11.43
N GLY A 113 2.36 -4.90 10.41
CA GLY A 113 2.62 -3.46 10.55
C GLY A 113 1.39 -2.70 11.01
N TYR A 114 0.22 -2.99 10.44
CA TYR A 114 -1.05 -2.40 10.86
C TYR A 114 -1.38 -2.73 12.33
N PHE A 115 -1.27 -3.99 12.75
CA PHE A 115 -1.54 -4.38 14.13
C PHE A 115 -0.56 -3.78 15.14
N LEU A 116 0.73 -3.73 14.80
CA LEU A 116 1.75 -3.12 15.66
C LEU A 116 1.50 -1.62 15.82
N GLU A 117 1.21 -0.91 14.72
CA GLU A 117 0.90 0.52 14.79
C GLU A 117 -0.39 0.77 15.57
N ARG A 118 -1.42 -0.06 15.36
CA ARG A 118 -2.68 0.03 16.12
C ARG A 118 -2.47 -0.20 17.62
N ARG A 119 -1.71 -1.23 18.01
CA ARG A 119 -1.35 -1.49 19.43
C ARG A 119 -0.56 -0.33 20.02
N ARG A 120 0.38 0.22 19.27
CA ARG A 120 1.16 1.39 19.70
C ARG A 120 0.26 2.61 19.91
N THR A 121 -0.67 2.89 19.00
CA THR A 121 -1.62 4.00 19.17
C THR A 121 -2.55 3.80 20.36
N ALA A 122 -2.99 2.57 20.63
CA ALA A 122 -3.77 2.26 21.82
C ALA A 122 -2.97 2.48 23.12
N ALA A 123 -1.72 1.98 23.17
CA ALA A 123 -0.84 2.17 24.32
C ALA A 123 -0.49 3.65 24.57
N LEU A 124 -0.29 4.43 23.50
CA LEU A 124 -0.07 5.88 23.60
C LEU A 124 -1.33 6.63 24.05
N ALA A 125 -2.52 6.19 23.61
CA ALA A 125 -3.78 6.76 24.09
C ALA A 125 -3.99 6.46 25.57
N GLU A 126 -3.71 5.25 26.04
CA GLU A 126 -3.73 4.88 27.45
C GLU A 126 -2.70 5.66 28.28
N ALA A 127 -1.47 5.84 27.76
CA ALA A 127 -0.44 6.65 28.40
C ALA A 127 -0.75 8.16 28.38
N GLY A 128 -1.51 8.64 27.39
CA GLY A 128 -1.95 10.04 27.23
C GLY A 128 -3.29 10.37 27.88
N LEU A 129 -4.02 9.39 28.40
CA LEU A 129 -5.23 9.58 29.22
C LEU A 129 -4.91 9.91 30.69
N ALA A 130 -3.64 10.14 31.03
CA ALA A 130 -3.21 10.68 32.34
C ALA A 130 -2.64 12.11 32.28
N SER A 131 -2.43 12.72 31.11
CA SER A 131 -1.92 14.11 31.06
C SER A 131 -2.61 14.96 29.99
N ALA A 132 -3.59 15.72 30.47
CA ALA A 132 -4.03 17.04 30.00
C ALA A 132 -4.25 17.22 28.49
N ALA A 133 -5.53 17.30 28.12
CA ALA A 133 -5.94 18.12 26.99
C ALA A 133 -5.46 19.58 27.18
N PRO A 134 -4.76 20.19 26.21
CA PRO A 134 -4.80 21.63 26.02
C PRO A 134 -5.87 21.99 24.99
N PRO A 135 -6.49 23.18 25.10
CA PRO A 135 -7.52 23.62 24.17
C PRO A 135 -6.92 24.03 22.82
N CYS A 136 -7.52 23.45 21.76
CA CYS A 136 -7.57 23.90 20.37
C CYS A 136 -6.27 23.91 19.55
#